data_AF-A0A8C6WW16-F1
#
_entry.id   AF-A0A8C6WW16-F1
#
_cell.length_a   1.000
_cell.length_b   1.000
_cell.length_c   1.000
_cell.angle_alpha   90.00
_cell.angle_beta   90.00
_cell.angle_gamma   90.00
#
_symmetry.space_group_name_H-M   'P 1'
#
loop_
_entity.id
_entity.type
_entity.pdbx_description
1 polymer ?
#
loop_
_entity_poly.entity_id
_entity_poly.type
_entity_poly.pdbx_seq_one_letter_code
_entity_poly.pdbx_strand_id
1 'polypeptide(L)'
;MSLDKAELCNSLLTWLQTFQVPSCNSKYELTSGVAIAHVLHRIDPSWFNETWLARIKEESGANWRLKVSNLKKILKSILEYYHDILSHQILEEHLPDVALIGEMGDVTELGKLVQLVLGCAISCEKKEEQIQQIMTLEESVQHVVMTAIQEVSEPVAYALEFLYICFTFPPSQQLSMVLEEKSLLQAEARSLKEKLSRSDSVDATTTAITGKKLLLLQSQMEQLQEENYRLEGSRDDLRVRGDLLEREVLDLQQRNDELTSLAQEAQSLKDEMDILRHSSDRVSQLEALVETYKRKLEDLGDLRRQVRLLEERNTVYMQRTCELEDELRRANAVRNQLDTYKRQAHELHTRHSAEAMKAEKWQFEYKNLHDKYDALLKEKETVVRLQSENKMLCTQEETYRQRLAQVQSKLEEAQRTNNALETQNRLDQQQIAELRSQIEELQRALHAQDSKNEDVSGNISMFILSMEIIIISF
;
A
#
# COMPACT_ATOMS: atom_id res chain seq x y z
N MET A 1 -53.81 11.85 -6.58
CA MET A 1 -53.27 12.43 -7.83
C MET A 1 -51.89 12.94 -7.50
N SER A 2 -50.83 12.40 -8.11
CA SER A 2 -49.48 12.89 -7.85
C SER A 2 -49.35 14.29 -8.44
N LEU A 3 -49.23 15.32 -7.59
CA LEU A 3 -48.80 16.64 -8.06
C LEU A 3 -47.52 16.45 -8.88
N ASP A 4 -47.43 17.13 -10.02
CA ASP A 4 -46.19 17.19 -10.76
C ASP A 4 -45.13 17.81 -9.83
N LYS A 5 -44.10 17.03 -9.50
CA LYS A 5 -43.07 17.44 -8.54
C LYS A 5 -42.32 18.70 -9.00
N ALA A 6 -42.38 19.01 -10.30
CA ALA A 6 -41.89 20.26 -10.86
C ALA A 6 -42.78 21.47 -10.53
N GLU A 7 -44.10 21.29 -10.46
CA GLU A 7 -45.09 22.32 -10.11
C GLU A 7 -45.02 22.66 -8.62
N LEU A 8 -44.79 21.65 -7.77
CA LEU A 8 -44.51 21.83 -6.35
C LEU A 8 -43.32 22.78 -6.13
N CYS A 9 -42.19 22.54 -6.79
CA CYS A 9 -40.99 23.36 -6.65
C CYS A 9 -41.18 24.80 -7.16
N ASN A 10 -41.95 25.01 -8.23
CA ASN A 10 -42.27 26.36 -8.74
C ASN A 10 -43.12 27.16 -7.75
N SER A 11 -44.13 26.52 -7.18
CA SER A 11 -45.04 27.14 -6.21
C SER A 11 -44.31 27.48 -4.91
N LEU A 12 -43.48 26.55 -4.41
CA LEU A 12 -42.62 26.76 -3.24
C LEU A 12 -41.55 27.84 -3.47
N LEU A 13 -41.01 27.97 -4.68
CA LEU A 13 -40.10 29.05 -5.04
C LEU A 13 -40.79 30.42 -4.94
N THR A 14 -42.03 30.51 -5.43
CA THR A 14 -42.84 31.75 -5.36
C THR A 14 -43.08 32.15 -3.90
N TRP A 15 -43.35 31.18 -3.04
CA TRP A 15 -43.42 31.41 -1.60
C TRP A 15 -42.06 31.86 -1.03
N LEU A 16 -40.94 31.19 -1.32
CA LEU A 16 -39.62 31.61 -0.84
C LEU A 16 -39.24 33.04 -1.22
N GLN A 17 -39.65 33.51 -2.40
CA GLN A 17 -39.36 34.86 -2.88
C GLN A 17 -40.01 35.96 -2.03
N THR A 18 -41.08 35.65 -1.29
CA THR A 18 -41.73 36.61 -0.38
C THR A 18 -40.82 37.05 0.76
N PHE A 19 -39.81 36.26 1.12
CA PHE A 19 -38.82 36.61 2.14
C PHE A 19 -37.77 37.62 1.66
N GLN A 20 -37.75 38.02 0.38
CA GLN A 20 -36.82 39.03 -0.16
C GLN A 20 -35.35 38.80 0.24
N VAL A 21 -34.89 37.57 0.07
CA VAL A 21 -33.52 37.13 0.38
C VAL A 21 -32.63 37.24 -0.86
N PRO A 22 -31.34 37.62 -0.72
CA PRO A 22 -30.40 37.65 -1.84
C PRO A 22 -30.27 36.28 -2.52
N SER A 23 -30.20 36.28 -3.86
CA SER A 23 -30.02 35.08 -4.69
C SER A 23 -31.16 34.04 -4.63
N CYS A 24 -32.41 34.51 -4.59
CA CYS A 24 -33.61 33.67 -4.57
C CYS A 24 -34.44 33.75 -5.89
N ASN A 25 -33.84 34.25 -6.98
CA ASN A 25 -34.58 34.53 -8.22
C ASN A 25 -34.64 33.34 -9.17
N SER A 26 -33.74 32.37 -9.00
CA SER A 26 -33.65 31.19 -9.87
C SER A 26 -33.43 29.91 -9.08
N LYS A 27 -34.00 28.79 -9.58
CA LYS A 27 -33.81 27.44 -9.02
C LYS A 27 -32.34 27.07 -8.86
N TYR A 28 -31.50 27.54 -9.79
CA TYR A 28 -30.06 27.29 -9.77
C TYR A 28 -29.33 28.02 -8.63
N GLU A 29 -29.84 29.16 -8.18
CA GLU A 29 -29.24 29.92 -7.08
C GLU A 29 -29.53 29.26 -5.72
N LEU A 30 -30.70 28.64 -5.58
CA LEU A 30 -31.09 27.87 -4.39
C LEU A 30 -30.22 26.62 -4.17
N THR A 31 -29.66 26.03 -5.24
CA THR A 31 -28.76 24.86 -5.13
C THR A 31 -27.51 25.12 -4.28
N SER A 32 -27.15 26.39 -4.06
CA SER A 32 -26.02 26.77 -3.20
C SER A 32 -26.29 26.55 -1.70
N GLY A 33 -27.56 26.46 -1.31
CA GLY A 33 -28.01 26.45 0.08
C GLY A 33 -27.96 27.80 0.79
N VAL A 34 -27.29 28.82 0.22
CA VAL A 34 -27.10 30.13 0.87
C VAL A 34 -28.43 30.85 1.06
N ALA A 35 -29.22 30.97 -0.01
CA ALA A 35 -30.53 31.62 0.06
C ALA A 35 -31.48 30.90 1.03
N ILE A 36 -31.46 29.56 1.06
CA ILE A 36 -32.24 28.76 2.01
C ILE A 36 -31.82 29.03 3.46
N ALA A 37 -30.51 29.13 3.71
CA ALA A 37 -30.00 29.43 5.04
C ALA A 37 -30.44 30.82 5.54
N HIS A 38 -30.41 31.83 4.68
CA HIS A 38 -30.91 33.17 5.01
C HIS A 38 -32.42 33.18 5.27
N VAL A 39 -33.21 32.38 4.53
CA VAL A 39 -34.65 32.23 4.80
C VAL A 39 -34.89 31.57 6.17
N LEU A 40 -34.16 30.50 6.49
CA LEU A 40 -34.26 29.83 7.79
C LEU A 40 -33.91 30.75 8.95
N HIS A 41 -32.88 31.59 8.80
CA HIS A 41 -32.54 32.63 9.78
C HIS A 41 -33.68 33.62 9.99
N ARG A 42 -34.44 33.98 8.95
CA ARG A 42 -35.61 34.87 9.08
C ARG A 42 -36.83 34.20 9.70
N ILE A 43 -37.02 32.91 9.43
CA ILE A 43 -38.11 32.11 10.00
C ILE A 43 -37.95 32.03 11.51
N ASP A 44 -36.78 31.60 11.98
CA ASP A 44 -36.51 31.52 13.41
C ASP A 44 -35.07 31.93 13.72
N PRO A 45 -34.85 33.22 14.05
CA PRO A 45 -33.53 33.72 14.44
C PRO A 45 -32.99 33.10 15.73
N SER A 46 -33.85 32.52 16.58
CA SER A 46 -33.46 31.95 17.87
C SER A 46 -32.71 30.62 17.66
N TRP A 47 -33.20 29.79 16.74
CA TRP A 47 -32.57 28.52 16.37
C TRP A 47 -31.49 28.70 15.30
N PHE A 48 -31.86 29.32 14.17
CA PHE A 48 -30.97 29.55 13.04
C PHE A 48 -30.19 30.85 13.21
N ASN A 49 -29.45 31.01 14.31
CA ASN A 49 -28.77 32.25 14.66
C ASN A 49 -27.60 32.64 13.72
N GLU A 50 -27.04 33.84 13.91
CA GLU A 50 -25.91 34.34 13.11
C GLU A 50 -24.68 33.42 13.15
N THR A 51 -24.43 32.74 14.27
CA THR A 51 -23.29 31.82 14.39
C THR A 51 -23.46 30.55 13.55
N TRP A 52 -24.70 30.11 13.36
CA TRP A 52 -25.04 29.02 12.45
C TRP A 52 -24.94 29.47 11.00
N LEU A 53 -25.50 30.64 10.68
CA LEU A 53 -25.45 31.23 9.33
C LEU A 53 -24.00 31.44 8.85
N ALA A 54 -23.11 31.89 9.74
CA ALA A 54 -21.68 32.06 9.46
C ALA A 54 -20.95 30.75 9.08
N ARG A 55 -21.52 29.57 9.38
CA ARG A 55 -20.96 28.26 8.97
C ARG A 55 -21.28 27.92 7.52
N ILE A 56 -22.24 28.61 6.91
CA ILE A 56 -22.61 28.47 5.50
C ILE A 56 -21.70 29.36 4.69
N LYS A 57 -20.95 28.78 3.76
CA LYS A 57 -19.96 29.51 2.96
C LYS A 57 -20.59 30.01 1.67
N GLU A 58 -20.52 31.31 1.42
CA GLU A 58 -20.82 31.92 0.13
C GLU A 58 -19.59 31.81 -0.78
N GLU A 59 -19.70 31.12 -1.93
CA GLU A 59 -18.70 31.15 -3.00
C GLU A 59 -19.37 31.52 -4.33
N SER A 60 -18.67 32.32 -5.14
CA SER A 60 -19.10 32.79 -6.46
C SER A 60 -18.90 31.76 -7.59
N GLY A 61 -18.59 30.49 -7.26
CA GLY A 61 -18.17 29.46 -8.23
C GLY A 61 -19.05 28.21 -8.25
N ALA A 62 -18.96 27.44 -9.33
CA ALA A 62 -19.66 26.15 -9.52
C ALA A 62 -19.02 24.99 -8.73
N ASN A 63 -18.70 25.21 -7.45
CA ASN A 63 -18.09 24.20 -6.58
C ASN A 63 -19.19 23.31 -5.97
N TRP A 64 -19.65 22.30 -6.72
CA TRP A 64 -20.72 21.40 -6.29
C TRP A 64 -20.43 20.74 -4.93
N ARG A 65 -19.16 20.45 -4.59
CA ARG A 65 -18.78 19.87 -3.29
C ARG A 65 -19.11 20.80 -2.13
N LEU A 66 -18.90 22.10 -2.32
CA LEU A 66 -19.26 23.10 -1.31
C LEU A 66 -20.78 23.24 -1.18
N LYS A 67 -21.51 23.23 -2.31
CA LYS A 67 -22.98 23.22 -2.31
C LYS A 67 -23.52 22.05 -1.49
N VAL A 68 -23.05 20.83 -1.76
CA VAL A 68 -23.44 19.63 -1.00
C VAL A 68 -23.07 19.78 0.49
N SER A 69 -21.91 20.37 0.80
CA SER A 69 -21.52 20.61 2.20
C SER A 69 -22.45 21.59 2.92
N ASN A 70 -22.84 22.69 2.27
CA ASN A 70 -23.79 23.66 2.81
C ASN A 70 -25.17 23.03 3.00
N LEU A 71 -25.69 22.33 1.98
CA LEU A 71 -26.98 21.65 2.02
C LEU A 71 -27.03 20.57 3.12
N LYS A 72 -25.95 19.82 3.34
CA LYS A 72 -25.84 18.86 4.46
C LYS A 72 -25.96 19.54 5.82
N LYS A 73 -25.35 20.72 6.00
CA LYS A 73 -25.48 21.48 7.26
C LYS A 73 -26.90 21.98 7.47
N ILE A 74 -27.53 22.48 6.41
CA ILE A 74 -28.91 22.96 6.42
C ILE A 74 -29.86 21.82 6.77
N LEU A 75 -29.82 20.71 6.02
CA LEU A 75 -30.65 19.54 6.26
C LEU A 75 -30.48 19.02 7.69
N LYS A 76 -29.24 18.88 8.17
CA LYS A 76 -28.98 18.44 9.54
C LYS A 76 -29.66 19.34 10.58
N SER A 77 -29.56 20.66 10.40
CA SER A 77 -30.11 21.63 11.37
C SER A 77 -31.64 21.70 11.32
N ILE A 78 -32.23 21.48 10.14
CA ILE A 78 -33.68 21.30 9.97
C ILE A 78 -34.12 20.02 10.69
N LEU A 79 -33.44 18.89 10.48
CA LEU A 79 -33.82 17.63 11.14
C LEU A 79 -33.73 17.72 12.67
N GLU A 80 -32.69 18.39 13.19
CA GLU A 80 -32.58 18.70 14.63
C GLU A 80 -33.75 19.58 15.10
N TYR A 81 -34.16 20.60 14.31
CA TYR A 81 -35.34 21.43 14.60
C TYR A 81 -36.64 20.60 14.67
N TYR A 82 -36.88 19.72 13.71
CA TYR A 82 -38.07 18.86 13.69
C TYR A 82 -38.09 17.86 14.87
N HIS A 83 -36.92 17.35 15.24
CA HIS A 83 -36.82 16.45 16.38
C HIS A 83 -37.06 17.19 17.70
N ASP A 84 -36.44 18.36 17.90
CA ASP A 84 -36.45 19.03 19.20
C ASP A 84 -37.70 19.90 19.43
N ILE A 85 -38.28 20.50 18.39
CA ILE A 85 -39.45 21.39 18.51
C ILE A 85 -40.76 20.68 18.17
N LEU A 86 -40.78 19.87 17.11
CA LEU A 86 -42.00 19.18 16.67
C LEU A 86 -42.16 17.79 17.32
N SER A 87 -41.11 17.25 17.97
CA SER A 87 -41.09 15.88 18.49
C SER A 87 -41.51 14.84 17.43
N HIS A 88 -41.29 15.16 16.15
CA HIS A 88 -41.81 14.40 15.03
C HIS A 88 -40.65 13.85 14.20
N GLN A 89 -40.73 12.58 13.82
CA GLN A 89 -39.75 11.95 12.94
C GLN A 89 -40.23 12.06 11.49
N ILE A 90 -39.50 12.83 10.68
CA ILE A 90 -39.74 12.90 9.23
C ILE A 90 -39.48 11.51 8.64
N LEU A 91 -40.45 10.97 7.90
CA LEU A 91 -40.31 9.68 7.21
C LEU A 91 -39.18 9.74 6.16
N GLU A 92 -38.48 8.62 5.99
CA GLU A 92 -37.30 8.51 5.12
C GLU A 92 -37.58 8.88 3.65
N GLU A 93 -38.84 8.77 3.22
CA GLU A 93 -39.31 9.13 1.86
C GLU A 93 -39.32 10.64 1.59
N HIS A 94 -39.47 11.46 2.64
CA HIS A 94 -39.48 12.93 2.55
C HIS A 94 -38.09 13.55 2.76
N LEU A 95 -37.05 12.74 3.00
CA LEU A 95 -35.67 13.24 3.12
C LEU A 95 -35.11 13.59 1.73
N PRO A 96 -34.66 14.84 1.52
CA PRO A 96 -34.06 15.25 0.25
C PRO A 96 -32.63 14.72 0.10
N ASP A 97 -32.30 14.21 -1.08
CA ASP A 97 -30.92 13.85 -1.42
C ASP A 97 -30.11 15.10 -1.80
N VAL A 98 -29.43 15.65 -0.80
CA VAL A 98 -28.56 16.82 -0.93
C VAL A 98 -27.39 16.64 -1.91
N ALA A 99 -26.98 15.40 -2.22
CA ALA A 99 -25.95 15.14 -3.24
C ALA A 99 -26.51 15.41 -4.65
N LEU A 100 -27.73 14.93 -4.94
CA LEU A 100 -28.40 15.17 -6.21
C LEU A 100 -28.71 16.65 -6.45
N ILE A 101 -29.07 17.40 -5.40
CA ILE A 101 -29.29 18.86 -5.50
C ILE A 101 -27.98 19.58 -5.83
N GLY A 102 -26.87 19.23 -5.16
CA GLY A 102 -25.60 19.92 -5.33
C GLY A 102 -24.87 19.58 -6.63
N GLU A 103 -24.94 18.33 -7.08
CA GLU A 103 -24.26 17.82 -8.29
C GLU A 103 -25.07 18.04 -9.57
N MET A 104 -26.36 17.73 -9.53
CA MET A 104 -27.23 17.70 -10.71
C MET A 104 -28.22 18.87 -10.76
N GLY A 105 -28.37 19.62 -9.66
CA GLY A 105 -29.36 20.69 -9.57
C GLY A 105 -30.79 20.17 -9.67
N ASP A 106 -31.04 18.96 -9.16
CA ASP A 106 -32.34 18.32 -9.31
C ASP A 106 -33.46 19.11 -8.62
N VAL A 107 -34.50 19.40 -9.39
CA VAL A 107 -35.62 20.27 -9.00
C VAL A 107 -36.56 19.54 -8.04
N THR A 108 -36.63 18.21 -8.15
CA THR A 108 -37.49 17.37 -7.32
C THR A 108 -36.96 17.28 -5.90
N GLU A 109 -35.69 16.93 -5.73
CA GLU A 109 -35.04 16.90 -4.42
C GLU A 109 -34.93 18.30 -3.79
N LEU A 110 -34.74 19.34 -4.60
CA LEU A 110 -34.82 20.72 -4.12
C LEU A 110 -36.22 21.07 -3.60
N GLY A 111 -37.27 20.63 -4.29
CA GLY A 111 -38.66 20.82 -3.85
C GLY A 111 -38.91 20.20 -2.47
N LYS A 112 -38.43 18.97 -2.24
CA LYS A 112 -38.51 18.31 -0.91
C LYS A 112 -37.76 19.09 0.17
N LEU A 113 -36.57 19.61 -0.13
CA LEU A 113 -35.81 20.42 0.84
C LEU A 113 -36.56 21.70 1.21
N VAL A 114 -37.14 22.40 0.23
CA VAL A 114 -37.94 23.60 0.49
C VAL A 114 -39.25 23.27 1.21
N GLN A 115 -39.84 22.12 0.94
CA GLN A 115 -41.03 21.63 1.65
C GLN A 115 -40.73 21.43 3.16
N LEU A 116 -39.54 20.93 3.52
CA LEU A 116 -39.13 20.87 4.92
C LEU A 116 -38.92 22.26 5.54
N VAL A 117 -38.39 23.22 4.78
CA VAL A 117 -38.24 24.62 5.22
C VAL A 117 -39.61 25.27 5.46
N LEU A 118 -40.58 25.02 4.58
CA LEU A 118 -41.96 25.46 4.74
C LEU A 118 -42.56 24.88 6.03
N GLY A 119 -42.34 23.60 6.30
CA GLY A 119 -42.78 22.99 7.56
C GLY A 119 -42.10 23.58 8.80
N CYS A 120 -40.84 24.05 8.72
CA CYS A 120 -40.24 24.87 9.79
C CYS A 120 -40.95 26.22 9.95
N ALA A 121 -41.32 26.88 8.85
CA ALA A 121 -41.99 28.19 8.87
C ALA A 121 -43.36 28.16 9.55
N ILE A 122 -44.15 27.11 9.34
CA ILE A 122 -45.46 26.94 9.99
C ILE A 122 -45.37 26.45 11.45
N SER A 123 -44.18 26.00 11.85
CA SER A 123 -43.93 25.43 13.18
C SER A 123 -43.15 26.37 14.09
N CYS A 124 -42.76 27.55 13.60
CA CYS A 124 -42.02 28.54 14.39
C CYS A 124 -42.95 29.33 15.33
N GLU A 125 -42.36 30.04 16.30
CA GLU A 125 -43.10 30.89 17.24
C GLU A 125 -43.91 32.00 16.55
N LYS A 126 -43.50 32.40 15.34
CA LYS A 126 -44.16 33.42 14.50
C LYS A 126 -45.00 32.81 13.38
N LYS A 127 -45.55 31.61 13.59
CA LYS A 127 -46.35 30.90 12.58
C LYS A 127 -47.53 31.73 12.07
N GLU A 128 -48.15 32.59 12.89
CA GLU A 128 -49.30 33.40 12.46
C GLU A 128 -48.90 34.40 11.35
N GLU A 129 -47.72 35.02 11.44
CA GLU A 129 -47.21 35.94 10.40
C GLU A 129 -46.91 35.18 9.11
N GLN A 130 -46.31 33.99 9.23
CA GLN A 130 -45.98 33.13 8.08
C GLN A 130 -47.24 32.61 7.37
N ILE A 131 -48.28 32.24 8.13
CA ILE A 131 -49.56 31.80 7.57
C ILE A 131 -50.27 32.97 6.87
N GLN A 132 -50.28 34.17 7.47
CA GLN A 132 -50.83 35.35 6.81
C GLN A 132 -50.11 35.65 5.49
N GLN A 133 -48.79 35.50 5.45
CA GLN A 133 -48.01 35.68 4.23
C GLN A 133 -48.37 34.65 3.16
N ILE A 134 -48.56 33.38 3.53
CA ILE A 134 -49.06 32.33 2.61
C ILE A 134 -50.44 32.71 2.04
N MET A 135 -51.33 33.26 2.87
CA MET A 135 -52.68 33.69 2.46
C MET A 135 -52.71 34.89 1.49
N THR A 136 -51.58 35.60 1.32
CA THR A 136 -51.47 36.67 0.31
C THR A 136 -51.03 36.19 -1.07
N LEU A 137 -50.64 34.92 -1.20
CA LEU A 137 -50.23 34.31 -2.46
C LEU A 137 -51.42 33.97 -3.36
N GLU A 138 -51.16 33.65 -4.62
CA GLU A 138 -52.17 33.21 -5.57
C GLU A 138 -52.83 31.88 -5.14
N GLU A 139 -54.12 31.71 -5.40
CA GLU A 139 -54.93 30.55 -4.95
C GLU A 139 -54.33 29.19 -5.40
N SER A 140 -53.77 29.14 -6.60
CA SER A 140 -53.04 27.98 -7.12
C SER A 140 -51.84 27.61 -6.25
N VAL A 141 -51.07 28.62 -5.81
CA VAL A 141 -49.89 28.45 -4.94
C VAL A 141 -50.32 28.07 -3.52
N GLN A 142 -51.39 28.68 -2.99
CA GLN A 142 -51.94 28.35 -1.68
C GLN A 142 -52.35 26.88 -1.60
N HIS A 143 -53.04 26.36 -2.62
CA HIS A 143 -53.43 24.95 -2.65
C HIS A 143 -52.22 24.02 -2.65
N VAL A 144 -51.19 24.32 -3.45
CA VAL A 144 -49.96 23.51 -3.50
C VAL A 144 -49.21 23.54 -2.17
N VAL A 145 -49.10 24.70 -1.53
CA VAL A 145 -48.50 24.87 -0.20
C VAL A 145 -49.27 24.09 0.87
N MET A 146 -50.61 24.11 0.81
CA MET A 146 -51.46 23.35 1.73
C MET A 146 -51.27 21.84 1.59
N THR A 147 -51.22 21.33 0.34
CA THR A 147 -50.91 19.92 0.09
C THR A 147 -49.52 19.55 0.58
N ALA A 148 -48.53 20.43 0.36
CA ALA A 148 -47.15 20.19 0.79
C ALA A 148 -47.00 20.13 2.32
N ILE A 149 -47.82 20.89 3.06
CA ILE A 149 -47.87 20.86 4.53
C ILE A 149 -48.56 19.58 5.03
N GLN A 150 -49.67 19.18 4.39
CA GLN A 150 -50.39 17.94 4.71
C GLN A 150 -49.48 16.70 4.61
N GLU A 151 -48.55 16.67 3.65
CA GLU A 151 -47.59 15.57 3.50
C GLU A 151 -46.52 15.53 4.60
N VAL A 152 -46.18 16.66 5.24
CA VAL A 152 -45.07 16.74 6.21
C VAL A 152 -45.54 16.78 7.66
N SER A 153 -46.79 17.19 7.94
CA SER A 153 -47.32 17.20 9.31
C SER A 153 -48.85 17.14 9.38
N GLU A 154 -49.40 16.00 9.78
CA GLU A 154 -50.84 15.83 10.09
C GLU A 154 -51.39 16.86 11.09
N PRO A 155 -50.77 17.12 12.25
CA PRO A 155 -51.35 18.05 13.24
C PRO A 155 -51.41 19.52 12.78
N VAL A 156 -50.53 19.94 11.85
CA VAL A 156 -50.55 21.33 11.32
C VAL A 156 -51.54 21.48 10.18
N ALA A 157 -51.82 20.41 9.42
CA ALA A 157 -52.86 20.38 8.41
C ALA A 157 -54.25 20.70 8.99
N TYR A 158 -54.61 20.09 10.11
CA TYR A 158 -55.89 20.34 10.78
C TYR A 158 -56.02 21.81 11.25
N ALA A 159 -54.93 22.43 11.70
CA ALA A 159 -54.95 23.83 12.14
C ALA A 159 -55.17 24.80 10.97
N LEU A 160 -54.57 24.54 9.81
CA LEU A 160 -54.74 25.35 8.60
C LEU A 160 -56.08 25.13 7.91
N GLU A 161 -56.58 23.90 7.90
CA GLU A 161 -57.91 23.57 7.38
C GLU A 161 -59.01 24.23 8.23
N PHE A 162 -58.83 24.26 9.54
CA PHE A 162 -59.70 24.98 10.46
C PHE A 162 -59.63 26.51 10.26
N LEU A 163 -58.44 27.07 10.00
CA LEU A 163 -58.26 28.50 9.72
C LEU A 163 -58.86 28.91 8.37
N TYR A 164 -58.68 28.07 7.33
CA TYR A 164 -59.25 28.25 6.01
C TYR A 164 -60.79 28.20 6.08
N ILE A 165 -61.38 27.18 6.72
CA ILE A 165 -62.84 27.10 6.92
C ILE A 165 -63.38 28.29 7.72
N CYS A 166 -62.68 28.75 8.77
CA CYS A 166 -63.09 29.94 9.53
C CYS A 166 -63.06 31.23 8.71
N PHE A 167 -62.17 31.33 7.71
CA PHE A 167 -62.06 32.50 6.84
C PHE A 167 -63.08 32.46 5.69
N THR A 168 -63.33 31.28 5.12
CA THR A 168 -64.28 31.09 4.01
C THR A 168 -65.74 30.99 4.48
N PHE A 169 -65.98 30.58 5.74
CA PHE A 169 -67.32 30.42 6.35
C PHE A 169 -67.38 31.00 7.79
N PRO A 170 -67.61 32.32 7.96
CA PRO A 170 -67.76 32.92 9.28
C PRO A 170 -69.03 32.41 10.00
N PRO A 171 -68.98 32.05 11.30
CA PRO A 171 -70.09 31.49 12.08
C PRO A 171 -71.36 32.36 12.17
N SER A 172 -71.30 33.62 11.75
CA SER A 172 -72.35 34.62 11.92
C SER A 172 -73.59 34.43 11.04
N GLN A 173 -73.51 33.64 9.95
CA GLN A 173 -74.58 33.60 8.95
C GLN A 173 -75.64 32.51 9.17
N GLN A 174 -75.32 31.40 9.84
CA GLN A 174 -76.26 30.28 10.04
C GLN A 174 -77.26 30.51 11.20
N LEU A 175 -76.87 31.25 12.24
CA LEU A 175 -77.71 31.47 13.42
C LEU A 175 -78.96 32.33 13.12
N SER A 176 -78.89 33.19 12.10
CA SER A 176 -79.98 34.08 11.71
C SER A 176 -81.16 33.34 11.07
N MET A 177 -80.91 32.33 10.24
CA MET A 177 -81.98 31.65 9.49
C MET A 177 -82.82 30.74 10.39
N VAL A 178 -82.19 30.05 11.35
CA VAL A 178 -82.86 29.10 12.24
C VAL A 178 -83.75 29.81 13.29
N LEU A 179 -83.41 31.04 13.66
CA LEU A 179 -84.22 31.84 14.60
C LEU A 179 -85.54 32.32 13.98
N GLU A 180 -85.55 32.57 12.67
CA GLU A 180 -86.70 33.12 11.95
C GLU A 180 -87.77 32.03 11.72
N GLU A 181 -87.35 30.81 11.38
CA GLU A 181 -88.23 29.67 11.11
C GLU A 181 -88.97 29.18 12.37
N LYS A 182 -88.31 29.22 13.54
CA LYS A 182 -88.92 28.87 14.84
C LYS A 182 -90.06 29.83 15.23
N SER A 183 -90.00 31.09 14.82
CA SER A 183 -91.00 32.10 15.18
C SER A 183 -92.34 31.88 14.47
N LEU A 184 -92.31 31.36 13.24
CA LEU A 184 -93.48 31.15 12.39
C LEU A 184 -94.33 29.95 12.82
N LEU A 185 -93.70 28.82 13.11
CA LEU A 185 -94.38 27.60 13.57
C LEU A 185 -95.09 27.80 14.93
N GLN A 186 -94.53 28.67 15.78
CA GLN A 186 -95.09 28.95 17.09
C GLN A 186 -96.35 29.84 17.04
N ALA A 187 -96.57 30.58 15.94
CA ALA A 187 -97.75 31.39 15.71
C ALA A 187 -98.93 30.54 15.18
N GLU A 188 -98.66 29.56 14.33
CA GLU A 188 -99.67 28.69 13.72
C GLU A 188 -100.36 27.78 14.75
N ALA A 189 -99.61 27.25 15.71
CA ALA A 189 -100.13 26.39 16.78
C ALA A 189 -101.16 27.07 17.70
N ARG A 190 -101.12 28.40 17.84
CA ARG A 190 -102.11 29.15 18.66
C ARG A 190 -103.44 29.32 17.94
N SER A 191 -103.42 29.53 16.62
CA SER A 191 -104.62 29.75 15.80
C SER A 191 -105.52 28.51 15.73
N LEU A 192 -104.92 27.32 15.69
CA LEU A 192 -105.67 26.06 15.65
C LEU A 192 -106.39 25.74 16.97
N LYS A 193 -105.85 26.22 18.10
CA LYS A 193 -106.44 25.97 19.43
C LYS A 193 -107.72 26.77 19.69
N GLU A 194 -107.88 27.94 19.05
CA GLU A 194 -109.09 28.76 19.21
C GLU A 194 -110.28 28.22 18.41
N LYS A 195 -110.06 27.57 17.26
CA LYS A 195 -111.14 27.08 16.38
C LYS A 195 -111.91 25.89 16.95
N LEU A 196 -111.30 25.10 17.83
CA LEU A 196 -111.92 23.91 18.41
C LEU A 196 -112.95 24.23 19.51
N SER A 197 -112.93 25.44 20.06
CA SER A 197 -113.78 25.82 21.21
C SER A 197 -115.22 26.23 20.85
N ARG A 198 -115.63 26.19 19.58
CA ARG A 198 -116.82 26.92 19.09
C ARG A 198 -118.03 26.11 18.63
N SER A 199 -118.02 24.79 18.73
CA SER A 199 -119.11 23.96 18.17
C SER A 199 -119.49 22.83 19.13
N ASP A 200 -120.53 23.04 19.95
CA ASP A 200 -121.41 21.97 20.45
C ASP A 200 -122.64 22.56 21.17
N SER A 201 -123.80 22.52 20.51
CA SER A 201 -125.12 22.36 21.13
C SER A 201 -126.21 22.25 20.04
N VAL A 202 -127.07 21.23 20.10
CA VAL A 202 -128.57 21.33 20.07
C VAL A 202 -129.20 19.95 19.80
N ASP A 203 -130.20 19.67 20.63
CA ASP A 203 -130.98 18.45 20.85
C ASP A 203 -132.05 18.10 19.80
N ALA A 204 -132.52 16.85 19.92
CA ALA A 204 -133.57 16.15 19.21
C ALA A 204 -135.01 16.41 19.72
N THR A 205 -136.01 16.34 18.83
CA THR A 205 -137.39 15.75 18.97
C THR A 205 -138.16 16.02 17.65
N THR A 206 -139.10 15.24 17.08
CA THR A 206 -140.37 14.70 17.63
C THR A 206 -141.12 13.86 16.54
N THR A 207 -141.54 12.64 16.90
CA THR A 207 -142.90 12.02 16.84
C THR A 207 -143.79 11.87 15.57
N ALA A 208 -144.34 10.64 15.43
CA ALA A 208 -145.68 10.21 14.94
C ALA A 208 -145.76 9.39 13.62
N ILE A 209 -145.84 8.05 13.73
CA ILE A 209 -146.00 7.10 12.61
C ILE A 209 -147.08 6.04 12.92
N THR A 210 -147.97 5.80 11.95
CA THR A 210 -149.09 4.83 11.97
C THR A 210 -148.63 3.38 12.22
N GLY A 211 -149.36 2.61 13.04
CA GLY A 211 -148.92 1.32 13.61
C GLY A 211 -148.35 0.25 12.64
N LYS A 212 -148.81 0.17 11.38
CA LYS A 212 -148.19 -0.71 10.37
C LYS A 212 -146.84 -0.19 9.84
N LYS A 213 -146.72 1.12 9.65
CA LYS A 213 -145.45 1.78 9.29
C LYS A 213 -144.49 1.78 10.49
N LEU A 214 -145.00 1.85 11.71
CA LEU A 214 -144.24 1.65 12.95
C LEU A 214 -143.64 0.23 13.00
N LEU A 215 -144.45 -0.81 12.77
CA LEU A 215 -143.98 -2.21 12.76
C LEU A 215 -142.98 -2.51 11.63
N LEU A 216 -143.18 -1.95 10.42
CA LEU A 216 -142.23 -2.10 9.31
C LEU A 216 -140.91 -1.39 9.61
N LEU A 217 -140.97 -0.16 10.13
CA LEU A 217 -139.78 0.57 10.56
C LEU A 217 -139.08 -0.10 11.75
N GLN A 218 -139.84 -0.74 12.64
CA GLN A 218 -139.30 -1.51 13.76
C GLN A 218 -138.56 -2.76 13.26
N SER A 219 -139.15 -3.51 12.32
CA SER A 219 -138.47 -4.64 11.67
C SER A 219 -137.24 -4.22 10.87
N GLN A 220 -137.29 -3.07 10.18
CA GLN A 220 -136.11 -2.50 9.51
C GLN A 220 -135.05 -2.03 10.50
N MET A 221 -135.46 -1.43 11.63
CA MET A 221 -134.53 -1.10 12.71
C MET A 221 -133.86 -2.34 13.27
N GLU A 222 -134.60 -3.43 13.51
CA GLU A 222 -134.06 -4.69 13.99
C GLU A 222 -133.08 -5.32 12.98
N GLN A 223 -133.41 -5.31 11.68
CA GLN A 223 -132.50 -5.79 10.63
C GLN A 223 -131.22 -4.95 10.53
N LEU A 224 -131.33 -3.62 10.58
CA LEU A 224 -130.19 -2.72 10.57
C LEU A 224 -129.37 -2.81 11.86
N GLN A 225 -129.99 -3.12 12.99
CA GLN A 225 -129.30 -3.38 14.25
C GLN A 225 -128.50 -4.68 14.17
N GLU A 226 -129.10 -5.77 13.68
CA GLU A 226 -128.41 -7.05 13.49
C GLU A 226 -127.26 -6.92 12.49
N GLU A 227 -127.47 -6.21 11.38
CA GLU A 227 -126.42 -5.94 10.41
C GLU A 227 -125.31 -5.06 11.00
N ASN A 228 -125.64 -4.05 11.82
CA ASN A 228 -124.64 -3.28 12.57
C ASN A 228 -123.84 -4.17 13.50
N TYR A 229 -124.46 -5.01 14.32
CA TYR A 229 -123.74 -5.92 15.21
C TYR A 229 -122.80 -6.86 14.44
N ARG A 230 -123.24 -7.38 13.29
CA ARG A 230 -122.40 -8.20 12.42
C ARG A 230 -121.22 -7.41 11.85
N LEU A 231 -121.45 -6.19 11.39
CA LEU A 231 -120.41 -5.31 10.86
C LEU A 231 -119.43 -4.87 11.95
N GLU A 232 -119.92 -4.62 13.18
CA GLU A 232 -119.10 -4.31 14.35
C GLU A 232 -118.19 -5.48 14.72
N GLY A 233 -118.72 -6.71 14.74
CA GLY A 233 -117.91 -7.91 14.95
C GLY A 233 -116.82 -8.08 13.88
N SER A 234 -117.18 -7.94 12.61
CA SER A 234 -116.21 -8.01 11.49
C SER A 234 -115.15 -6.88 11.56
N ARG A 235 -115.56 -5.67 11.93
CA ARG A 235 -114.64 -4.54 12.15
C ARG A 235 -113.68 -4.83 13.30
N ASP A 236 -114.16 -5.38 14.40
CA ASP A 236 -113.34 -5.70 15.57
C ASP A 236 -112.35 -6.83 15.27
N ASP A 237 -112.75 -7.86 14.51
CA ASP A 237 -111.84 -8.91 14.01
C ASP A 237 -110.75 -8.35 13.08
N LEU A 238 -111.13 -7.45 12.15
CA LEU A 238 -110.17 -6.79 11.27
C LEU A 238 -109.22 -5.88 12.04
N ARG A 239 -109.70 -5.20 13.08
CA ARG A 239 -108.87 -4.39 13.99
C ARG A 239 -107.86 -5.26 14.72
N VAL A 240 -108.28 -6.38 15.32
CA VAL A 240 -107.36 -7.31 16.01
C VAL A 240 -106.30 -7.86 15.03
N ARG A 241 -106.70 -8.17 13.79
CA ARG A 241 -105.75 -8.61 12.76
C ARG A 241 -104.79 -7.49 12.35
N GLY A 242 -105.27 -6.24 12.28
CA GLY A 242 -104.44 -5.05 12.10
C GLY A 242 -103.39 -4.93 13.19
N ASP A 243 -103.80 -4.99 14.46
CA ASP A 243 -102.91 -4.89 15.62
C ASP A 243 -101.85 -6.03 15.64
N LEU A 244 -102.21 -7.24 15.21
CA LEU A 244 -101.28 -8.37 15.11
C LEU A 244 -100.24 -8.17 14.00
N LEU A 245 -100.69 -7.73 12.81
CA LEU A 245 -99.80 -7.44 11.69
C LEU A 245 -98.86 -6.27 12.00
N GLU A 246 -99.34 -5.24 12.72
CA GLU A 246 -98.50 -4.13 13.18
C GLU A 246 -97.40 -4.62 14.12
N ARG A 247 -97.70 -5.54 15.05
CA ARG A 247 -96.66 -6.14 15.90
C ARG A 247 -95.67 -6.97 15.11
N GLU A 248 -96.13 -7.78 14.15
CA GLU A 248 -95.24 -8.58 13.30
C GLU A 248 -94.31 -7.68 12.46
N VAL A 249 -94.82 -6.56 11.94
CA VAL A 249 -94.00 -5.56 11.24
C VAL A 249 -92.94 -4.96 12.15
N LEU A 250 -93.29 -4.63 13.40
CA LEU A 250 -92.31 -4.12 14.38
C LEU A 250 -91.24 -5.16 14.73
N ASP A 251 -91.63 -6.42 14.96
CA ASP A 251 -90.69 -7.50 15.26
C ASP A 251 -89.74 -7.75 14.08
N LEU A 252 -90.26 -7.73 12.84
CA LEU A 252 -89.46 -7.86 11.63
C LEU A 252 -88.53 -6.66 11.41
N GLN A 253 -88.99 -5.44 11.73
CA GLN A 253 -88.16 -4.24 11.67
C GLN A 253 -87.00 -4.33 12.66
N GLN A 254 -87.27 -4.66 13.92
CA GLN A 254 -86.21 -4.84 14.93
C GLN A 254 -85.19 -5.89 14.48
N ARG A 255 -85.67 -7.01 13.92
CA ARG A 255 -84.78 -8.07 13.46
C ARG A 255 -83.95 -7.67 12.25
N ASN A 256 -84.48 -6.80 11.39
CA ASN A 256 -83.75 -6.23 10.27
C ASN A 256 -82.67 -5.25 10.75
N ASP A 257 -82.98 -4.42 11.75
CA ASP A 257 -82.01 -3.52 12.37
C ASP A 257 -80.86 -4.30 13.04
N GLU A 258 -81.17 -5.38 13.77
CA GLU A 258 -80.17 -6.29 14.35
C GLU A 258 -79.27 -6.93 13.28
N LEU A 259 -79.86 -7.43 12.19
CA LEU A 259 -79.10 -8.00 11.07
C LEU A 259 -78.22 -6.94 10.38
N THR A 260 -78.71 -5.71 10.27
CA THR A 260 -77.96 -4.59 9.69
C THR A 260 -76.77 -4.21 10.58
N SER A 261 -76.96 -4.17 11.91
CA SER A 261 -75.87 -3.92 12.87
C SER A 261 -74.80 -5.01 12.79
N LEU A 262 -75.19 -6.29 12.77
CA LEU A 262 -74.25 -7.41 12.63
C LEU A 262 -73.50 -7.37 11.30
N ALA A 263 -74.15 -6.96 10.21
CA ALA A 263 -73.49 -6.80 8.92
C ALA A 263 -72.43 -5.66 8.94
N GLN A 264 -72.72 -4.55 9.62
CA GLN A 264 -71.77 -3.46 9.83
C GLN A 264 -70.57 -3.90 10.68
N GLU A 265 -70.81 -4.63 11.77
CA GLU A 265 -69.75 -5.21 12.60
C GLU A 265 -68.86 -6.17 11.80
N ALA A 266 -69.47 -7.09 11.03
CA ALA A 266 -68.72 -8.01 10.18
C ALA A 266 -67.86 -7.29 9.13
N GLN A 267 -68.35 -6.17 8.58
CA GLN A 267 -67.57 -5.34 7.66
C GLN A 267 -66.40 -4.65 8.38
N SER A 268 -66.62 -4.09 9.58
CA SER A 268 -65.55 -3.47 10.35
C SER A 268 -64.43 -4.45 10.72
N LEU A 269 -64.79 -5.67 11.15
CA LEU A 269 -63.83 -6.73 11.46
C LEU A 269 -63.05 -7.18 10.22
N LYS A 270 -63.69 -7.18 9.05
CA LYS A 270 -63.02 -7.47 7.78
C LYS A 270 -61.98 -6.41 7.44
N ASP A 271 -62.34 -5.14 7.60
CA ASP A 271 -61.43 -4.02 7.37
C ASP A 271 -60.23 -4.09 8.34
N GLU A 272 -60.47 -4.40 9.62
CA GLU A 272 -59.40 -4.66 10.59
C GLU A 272 -58.49 -5.83 10.19
N MET A 273 -59.06 -6.96 9.72
CA MET A 273 -58.28 -8.09 9.23
C MET A 273 -57.42 -7.73 8.02
N ASP A 274 -57.91 -6.89 7.11
CA ASP A 274 -57.16 -6.46 5.94
C ASP A 274 -56.00 -5.52 6.32
N ILE A 275 -56.21 -4.63 7.30
CA ILE A 275 -55.12 -3.83 7.91
C ILE A 275 -54.06 -4.76 8.53
N LEU A 276 -54.49 -5.76 9.30
CA LEU A 276 -53.57 -6.72 9.92
C LEU A 276 -52.79 -7.53 8.87
N ARG A 277 -53.40 -7.91 7.75
CA ARG A 277 -52.70 -8.57 6.63
C ARG A 277 -51.61 -7.68 6.04
N HIS A 278 -51.93 -6.41 5.74
CA HIS A 278 -50.91 -5.48 5.25
C HIS A 278 -49.76 -5.29 6.26
N SER A 279 -50.08 -5.25 7.56
CA SER A 279 -49.05 -5.18 8.59
C SER A 279 -48.17 -6.43 8.64
N SER A 280 -48.75 -7.63 8.46
CA SER A 280 -48.05 -8.91 8.39
C SER A 280 -47.13 -9.01 7.16
N ASP A 281 -47.59 -8.52 6.00
CA ASP A 281 -46.78 -8.45 4.79
C ASP A 281 -45.58 -7.52 4.98
N ARG A 282 -45.80 -6.38 5.63
CA ARG A 282 -44.71 -5.45 6.00
C ARG A 282 -43.69 -6.11 6.94
N VAL A 283 -44.16 -6.85 7.95
CA VAL A 283 -43.26 -7.62 8.83
C VAL A 283 -42.46 -8.65 8.03
N SER A 284 -43.11 -9.39 7.13
CA SER A 284 -42.42 -10.38 6.28
C SER A 284 -41.34 -9.76 5.39
N GLN A 285 -41.59 -8.55 4.86
CA GLN A 285 -40.59 -7.79 4.10
C GLN A 285 -39.40 -7.36 4.97
N LEU A 286 -39.67 -6.87 6.18
CA LEU A 286 -38.62 -6.50 7.14
C LEU A 286 -37.78 -7.72 7.56
N GLU A 287 -38.41 -8.87 7.79
CA GLU A 287 -37.71 -10.12 8.09
C GLU A 287 -36.80 -10.55 6.94
N ALA A 288 -37.27 -10.46 5.70
CA ALA A 288 -36.45 -10.73 4.52
C ALA A 288 -35.23 -9.78 4.44
N LEU A 289 -35.43 -8.49 4.71
CA LEU A 289 -34.34 -7.52 4.76
C LEU A 289 -33.33 -7.86 5.86
N VAL A 290 -33.79 -8.19 7.07
CA VAL A 290 -32.93 -8.64 8.17
C VAL A 290 -32.11 -9.85 7.76
N GLU A 291 -32.70 -10.82 7.05
CA GLU A 291 -31.99 -12.00 6.58
C GLU A 291 -30.93 -11.67 5.51
N THR A 292 -31.18 -10.69 4.65
CA THR A 292 -30.15 -10.20 3.72
C THR A 292 -29.00 -9.48 4.46
N TYR A 293 -29.30 -8.71 5.50
CA TYR A 293 -28.27 -8.05 6.31
C TYR A 293 -27.44 -9.03 7.14
N LYS A 294 -28.05 -10.11 7.64
CA LYS A 294 -27.31 -11.21 8.29
C LYS A 294 -26.30 -11.85 7.35
N ARG A 295 -26.71 -12.19 6.12
CA ARG A 295 -25.78 -12.70 5.09
C ARG A 295 -24.64 -11.73 4.80
N LYS A 296 -24.93 -10.43 4.65
CA LYS A 296 -23.88 -9.40 4.49
C LYS A 296 -22.92 -9.34 5.69
N LEU A 297 -23.41 -9.55 6.91
CA LEU A 297 -22.57 -9.60 8.12
C LEU A 297 -21.67 -10.84 8.15
N GLU A 298 -22.18 -11.99 7.69
CA GLU A 298 -21.38 -13.21 7.52
C GLU A 298 -20.25 -12.98 6.50
N ASP A 299 -20.56 -12.40 5.33
CA ASP A 299 -19.58 -12.04 4.30
C ASP A 299 -18.51 -11.07 4.84
N LEU A 300 -18.91 -10.06 5.63
CA LEU A 300 -17.98 -9.16 6.31
C LEU A 300 -17.12 -9.91 7.34
N GLY A 301 -17.68 -10.91 8.02
CA GLY A 301 -16.95 -11.82 8.91
C GLY A 301 -15.88 -12.62 8.17
N ASP A 302 -16.21 -13.15 7.01
CA ASP A 302 -15.31 -13.89 6.12
C ASP A 302 -14.19 -13.00 5.59
N LEU A 303 -14.51 -11.80 5.12
CA LEU A 303 -13.54 -10.82 4.66
C LEU A 303 -12.58 -10.41 5.78
N ARG A 304 -13.08 -10.21 7.01
CA ARG A 304 -12.23 -9.94 8.20
C ARG A 304 -11.29 -11.09 8.53
N ARG A 305 -11.70 -12.35 8.32
CA ARG A 305 -10.80 -13.51 8.49
C ARG A 305 -9.76 -13.56 7.38
N GLN A 306 -10.13 -13.24 6.14
CA GLN A 306 -9.19 -13.16 5.02
C GLN A 306 -8.14 -12.06 5.23
N VAL A 307 -8.54 -10.88 5.73
CA VAL A 307 -7.61 -9.79 6.08
C VAL A 307 -6.62 -10.25 7.14
N ARG A 308 -7.07 -10.90 8.22
CA ARG A 308 -6.18 -11.43 9.26
C ARG A 308 -5.18 -12.46 8.72
N LEU A 309 -5.61 -13.37 7.86
CA LEU A 309 -4.71 -14.34 7.20
C LEU A 309 -3.68 -13.65 6.30
N LEU A 310 -4.05 -12.58 5.61
CA LEU A 310 -3.12 -11.79 4.79
C LEU A 310 -2.12 -11.01 5.66
N GLU A 311 -2.57 -10.44 6.77
CA GLU A 311 -1.70 -9.78 7.77
C GLU A 311 -0.69 -10.78 8.34
N GLU A 312 -1.13 -11.96 8.80
CA GLU A 312 -0.25 -13.03 9.27
C GLU A 312 0.79 -13.43 8.22
N ARG A 313 0.36 -13.68 6.97
CA ARG A 313 1.30 -13.98 5.86
C ARG A 313 2.29 -12.85 5.61
N ASN A 314 1.86 -11.59 5.69
CA ASN A 314 2.73 -10.44 5.53
C ASN A 314 3.77 -10.36 6.66
N THR A 315 3.38 -10.62 7.91
CA THR A 315 4.34 -10.71 9.02
C THR A 315 5.37 -11.82 8.82
N VAL A 316 4.97 -12.98 8.29
CA VAL A 316 5.89 -14.08 7.97
C VAL A 316 6.85 -13.68 6.84
N TYR A 317 6.35 -13.01 5.78
CA TYR A 317 7.23 -12.51 4.72
C TYR A 317 8.23 -11.47 5.25
N MET A 318 7.80 -10.56 6.11
CA MET A 318 8.67 -9.58 6.75
C MET A 318 9.76 -10.24 7.60
N GLN A 319 9.41 -11.25 8.40
CA GLN A 319 10.39 -12.05 9.16
C GLN A 319 11.38 -12.74 8.24
N ARG A 320 10.90 -13.37 7.15
CA ARG A 320 11.76 -14.04 6.18
C ARG A 320 12.73 -13.07 5.48
N THR A 321 12.28 -11.86 5.16
CA THR A 321 13.15 -10.82 4.61
C THR A 321 14.23 -10.42 5.61
N CYS A 322 13.89 -10.24 6.89
CA CYS A 322 14.88 -9.92 7.93
C CYS A 322 15.94 -11.04 8.07
N GLU A 323 15.52 -12.31 8.07
CA GLU A 323 16.43 -13.46 8.10
C GLU A 323 17.40 -13.46 6.91
N LEU A 324 16.88 -13.22 5.70
CA LEU A 324 17.69 -13.17 4.48
C LEU A 324 18.66 -11.98 4.50
N GLU A 325 18.26 -10.84 5.04
CA GLU A 325 19.16 -9.70 5.24
C GLU A 325 20.29 -10.02 6.22
N ASP A 326 20.00 -10.73 7.32
CA ASP A 326 21.03 -11.16 8.28
C ASP A 326 21.98 -12.21 7.69
N GLU A 327 21.46 -13.14 6.89
CA GLU A 327 22.28 -14.08 6.12
C GLU A 327 23.19 -13.33 5.14
N LEU A 328 22.68 -12.32 4.45
CA LEU A 328 23.47 -11.48 3.55
C LEU A 328 24.55 -10.68 4.29
N ARG A 329 24.24 -10.12 5.47
CA ARG A 329 25.21 -9.43 6.34
C ARG A 329 26.35 -10.38 6.74
N ARG A 330 26.01 -11.61 7.16
CA ARG A 330 26.98 -12.66 7.51
C ARG A 330 27.84 -13.07 6.31
N ALA A 331 27.23 -13.31 5.15
CA ALA A 331 27.94 -13.64 3.92
C ALA A 331 28.90 -12.52 3.49
N ASN A 332 28.49 -11.27 3.62
CA ASN A 332 29.34 -10.11 3.33
C ASN A 332 30.53 -10.00 4.28
N ALA A 333 30.37 -10.30 5.57
CA ALA A 333 31.48 -10.33 6.53
C ALA A 333 32.51 -11.40 6.15
N VAL A 334 32.07 -12.61 5.80
CA VAL A 334 32.95 -13.69 5.32
C VAL A 334 33.64 -13.32 4.01
N ARG A 335 32.92 -12.69 3.06
CA ARG A 335 33.50 -12.20 1.81
C ARG A 335 34.62 -11.18 2.07
N ASN A 336 34.40 -10.23 2.96
CA ASN A 336 35.42 -9.25 3.33
C ASN A 336 36.66 -9.93 3.95
N GLN A 337 36.46 -10.93 4.82
CA GLN A 337 37.57 -11.74 5.35
C GLN A 337 38.31 -12.48 4.23
N LEU A 338 37.59 -13.11 3.30
CA LEU A 338 38.19 -13.78 2.15
C LEU A 338 39.03 -12.82 1.30
N ASP A 339 38.54 -11.60 1.06
CA ASP A 339 39.29 -10.59 0.32
C ASP A 339 40.55 -10.13 1.08
N THR A 340 40.53 -10.08 2.40
CA THR A 340 41.76 -9.84 3.19
C THR A 340 42.76 -10.98 3.05
N TYR A 341 42.32 -12.24 3.15
CA TYR A 341 43.19 -13.40 2.96
C TYR A 341 43.74 -13.48 1.54
N LYS A 342 42.95 -13.14 0.51
CA LYS A 342 43.42 -13.05 -0.87
C LYS A 342 44.53 -12.01 -1.03
N ARG A 343 44.39 -10.82 -0.42
CA ARG A 343 45.45 -9.80 -0.43
C ARG A 343 46.72 -10.29 0.26
N GLN A 344 46.59 -10.91 1.44
CA GLN A 344 47.73 -11.49 2.15
C GLN A 344 48.43 -12.58 1.33
N ALA A 345 47.68 -13.46 0.68
CA ALA A 345 48.24 -14.49 -0.19
C ALA A 345 48.98 -13.88 -1.40
N HIS A 346 48.44 -12.82 -2.00
CA HIS A 346 49.10 -12.11 -3.08
C HIS A 346 50.39 -11.41 -2.62
N GLU A 347 50.37 -10.74 -1.47
CA GLU A 347 51.56 -10.13 -0.87
C GLU A 347 52.65 -11.17 -0.58
N LEU A 348 52.29 -12.31 0.03
CA LEU A 348 53.24 -13.40 0.27
C LEU A 348 53.80 -13.98 -1.03
N HIS A 349 52.95 -14.15 -2.05
CA HIS A 349 53.39 -14.62 -3.36
C HIS A 349 54.39 -13.66 -4.01
N THR A 350 54.13 -12.34 -3.97
CA THR A 350 55.06 -11.34 -4.51
C THR A 350 56.38 -11.31 -3.74
N ARG A 351 56.36 -11.45 -2.41
CA ARG A 351 57.58 -11.56 -1.59
C ARG A 351 58.38 -12.81 -1.94
N HIS A 352 57.71 -13.96 -2.02
CA HIS A 352 58.36 -15.22 -2.37
C HIS A 352 58.98 -15.16 -3.78
N SER A 353 58.28 -14.58 -4.75
CA SER A 353 58.82 -14.36 -6.10
C SER A 353 60.05 -13.45 -6.09
N ALA A 354 60.03 -12.36 -5.31
CA ALA A 354 61.18 -11.47 -5.16
C ALA A 354 62.37 -12.15 -4.48
N GLU A 355 62.14 -12.99 -3.48
CA GLU A 355 63.19 -13.80 -2.83
C GLU A 355 63.75 -14.86 -3.77
N ALA A 356 62.91 -15.51 -4.57
CA ALA A 356 63.35 -16.46 -5.60
C ALA A 356 64.27 -15.78 -6.62
N MET A 357 63.90 -14.60 -7.14
CA MET A 357 64.77 -13.83 -8.05
C MET A 357 66.10 -13.42 -7.40
N LYS A 358 66.09 -13.07 -6.10
CA LYS A 358 67.34 -12.78 -5.37
C LYS A 358 68.20 -14.04 -5.23
N ALA A 359 67.60 -15.19 -4.93
CA ALA A 359 68.32 -16.45 -4.83
C ALA A 359 68.96 -16.85 -6.17
N GLU A 360 68.24 -16.71 -7.28
CA GLU A 360 68.79 -16.92 -8.63
C GLU A 360 69.98 -16.01 -8.92
N LYS A 361 69.89 -14.72 -8.55
CA LYS A 361 70.99 -13.78 -8.69
C LYS A 361 72.23 -14.22 -7.89
N TRP A 362 72.06 -14.59 -6.62
CA TRP A 362 73.16 -15.06 -5.78
C TRP A 362 73.75 -16.39 -6.27
N GLN A 363 72.92 -17.29 -6.80
CA GLN A 363 73.40 -18.53 -7.43
C GLN A 363 74.29 -18.24 -8.65
N PHE A 364 73.89 -17.27 -9.49
CA PHE A 364 74.71 -16.84 -10.63
C PHE A 364 76.04 -16.22 -10.18
N GLU A 365 76.01 -15.32 -9.19
CA GLU A 365 77.22 -14.69 -8.65
C GLU A 365 78.16 -15.72 -8.00
N TYR A 366 77.61 -16.66 -7.22
CA TYR A 366 78.37 -17.76 -6.64
C TYR A 366 79.03 -18.61 -7.72
N LYS A 367 78.30 -19.00 -8.77
CA LYS A 367 78.84 -19.78 -9.88
C LYS A 367 79.99 -19.05 -10.57
N ASN A 368 79.83 -17.76 -10.87
CA ASN A 368 80.90 -16.94 -11.48
C ASN A 368 82.14 -16.86 -10.56
N LEU A 369 81.95 -16.70 -9.26
CA LEU A 369 83.05 -16.66 -8.31
C LEU A 369 83.74 -18.02 -8.16
N HIS A 370 82.96 -19.11 -8.19
CA HIS A 370 83.47 -20.48 -8.19
C HIS A 370 84.29 -20.77 -9.45
N ASP A 371 83.79 -20.40 -10.63
CA ASP A 371 84.51 -20.55 -11.91
C ASP A 371 85.86 -19.78 -11.88
N LYS A 372 85.88 -18.58 -11.27
CA LYS A 372 87.12 -17.81 -11.06
C LYS A 372 88.07 -18.49 -10.07
N TYR A 373 87.56 -19.03 -8.98
CA TYR A 373 88.35 -19.77 -8.01
C TYR A 373 88.98 -21.01 -8.66
N ASP A 374 88.21 -21.76 -9.44
CA ASP A 374 88.70 -22.94 -10.16
C ASP A 374 89.77 -22.58 -11.21
N ALA A 375 89.62 -21.44 -11.89
CA ALA A 375 90.65 -20.91 -12.79
C ALA A 375 91.95 -20.59 -12.04
N LEU A 376 91.84 -19.89 -10.90
CA LEU A 376 93.01 -19.60 -10.04
C LEU A 376 93.64 -20.87 -9.47
N LEU A 377 92.84 -21.89 -9.14
CA LEU A 377 93.34 -23.18 -8.67
C LEU A 377 94.19 -23.85 -9.76
N LYS A 378 93.69 -23.86 -11.01
CA LYS A 378 94.44 -24.37 -12.16
C LYS A 378 95.74 -23.60 -12.40
N GLU A 379 95.70 -22.27 -12.30
CA GLU A 379 96.92 -21.43 -12.40
C GLU A 379 97.91 -21.72 -11.27
N LYS A 380 97.43 -21.94 -10.04
CA LYS A 380 98.29 -22.35 -8.93
C LYS A 380 98.95 -23.70 -9.21
N GLU A 381 98.21 -24.68 -9.73
CA GLU A 381 98.75 -25.99 -10.11
C GLU A 381 99.80 -25.89 -11.22
N THR A 382 99.59 -25.04 -12.23
CA THR A 382 100.59 -24.81 -13.28
C THR A 382 101.85 -24.14 -12.72
N VAL A 383 101.71 -23.16 -11.83
CA VAL A 383 102.85 -22.54 -11.14
C VAL A 383 103.62 -23.56 -10.31
N VAL A 384 102.95 -24.41 -9.53
CA VAL A 384 103.61 -25.47 -8.75
C VAL A 384 104.37 -26.43 -9.66
N ARG A 385 103.78 -26.81 -10.81
CA ARG A 385 104.44 -27.65 -11.81
C ARG A 385 105.69 -26.98 -12.36
N LEU A 386 105.59 -25.72 -12.80
CA LEU A 386 106.73 -24.94 -13.29
C LEU A 386 107.80 -24.73 -12.21
N GLN A 387 107.43 -24.59 -10.94
CA GLN A 387 108.38 -24.53 -9.83
C GLN A 387 109.10 -25.86 -9.64
N SER A 388 108.41 -26.99 -9.74
CA SER A 388 109.03 -28.31 -9.68
C SER A 388 109.98 -28.57 -10.85
N GLU A 389 109.59 -28.15 -12.07
CA GLU A 389 110.43 -28.21 -13.26
C GLU A 389 111.65 -27.30 -13.13
N ASN A 390 111.50 -26.05 -12.68
CA ASN A 390 112.61 -25.15 -12.41
C ASN A 390 113.57 -25.72 -11.37
N LYS A 391 113.08 -26.37 -10.31
CA LYS A 391 113.95 -27.06 -9.33
C LYS A 391 114.75 -28.17 -9.99
N MET A 392 114.13 -28.99 -10.85
CA MET A 392 114.81 -30.03 -11.61
C MET A 392 115.84 -29.46 -12.59
N LEU A 393 115.52 -28.36 -13.27
CA LEU A 393 116.47 -27.66 -14.15
C LEU A 393 117.64 -27.06 -13.37
N CYS A 394 117.39 -26.49 -12.18
CA CYS A 394 118.46 -25.95 -11.31
C CYS A 394 119.41 -27.06 -10.85
N THR A 395 118.89 -28.20 -10.39
CA THR A 395 119.75 -29.34 -10.00
C THR A 395 120.52 -29.88 -11.21
N GLN A 396 119.87 -29.94 -12.38
CA GLN A 396 120.53 -30.33 -13.61
C GLN A 396 121.66 -29.35 -14.00
N GLU A 397 121.41 -28.04 -13.93
CA GLU A 397 122.43 -27.01 -14.17
C GLU A 397 123.60 -27.14 -13.18
N GLU A 398 123.33 -27.41 -11.91
CA GLU A 398 124.36 -27.68 -10.89
C GLU A 398 125.21 -28.91 -11.24
N THR A 399 124.59 -30.01 -11.68
CA THR A 399 125.36 -31.18 -12.14
C THR A 399 126.19 -30.87 -13.38
N TYR A 400 125.69 -30.06 -14.32
CA TYR A 400 126.47 -29.61 -15.47
C TYR A 400 127.64 -28.72 -15.04
N ARG A 401 127.44 -27.78 -14.10
CA ARG A 401 128.51 -26.96 -13.52
C ARG A 401 129.57 -27.82 -12.81
N GLN A 402 129.16 -28.82 -12.04
CA GLN A 402 130.09 -29.76 -11.39
C GLN A 402 130.90 -30.56 -12.42
N ARG A 403 130.26 -31.06 -13.48
CA ARG A 403 130.96 -31.74 -14.58
C ARG A 403 131.94 -30.80 -15.28
N LEU A 404 131.53 -29.56 -15.54
CA LEU A 404 132.40 -28.54 -16.13
C LEU A 404 133.64 -28.29 -15.25
N ALA A 405 133.45 -28.15 -13.93
CA ALA A 405 134.53 -27.99 -12.95
C ALA A 405 135.46 -29.21 -12.90
N GLN A 406 134.91 -30.43 -12.96
CA GLN A 406 135.71 -31.66 -13.04
C GLN A 406 136.57 -31.70 -14.31
N VAL A 407 136.00 -31.32 -15.46
CA VAL A 407 136.74 -31.23 -16.73
C VAL A 407 137.82 -30.15 -16.65
N GLN A 408 137.53 -28.99 -16.05
CA GLN A 408 138.52 -27.94 -15.80
C GLN A 408 139.66 -28.44 -14.90
N SER A 409 139.36 -29.13 -13.80
CA SER A 409 140.39 -29.73 -12.92
C SER A 409 141.25 -30.75 -13.66
N LYS A 410 140.65 -31.62 -14.48
CA LYS A 410 141.40 -32.58 -15.31
C LYS A 410 142.27 -31.87 -16.35
N LEU A 411 141.78 -30.76 -16.92
CA LEU A 411 142.56 -29.92 -17.83
C LEU A 411 143.74 -29.28 -17.10
N GLU A 412 143.54 -28.74 -15.90
CA GLU A 412 144.62 -28.20 -15.07
C GLU A 412 145.64 -29.26 -14.68
N GLU A 413 145.20 -30.47 -14.30
CA GLU A 413 146.09 -31.60 -14.04
C GLU A 413 146.88 -31.99 -15.29
N ALA A 414 146.22 -32.09 -16.45
CA ALA A 414 146.88 -32.34 -17.73
C ALA A 414 147.86 -31.21 -18.11
N GLN A 415 147.54 -29.96 -17.77
CA GLN A 415 148.46 -28.83 -17.94
C GLN A 415 149.64 -28.92 -16.98
N ARG A 416 149.42 -29.29 -15.71
CA ARG A 416 150.50 -29.49 -14.73
C ARG A 416 151.41 -30.64 -15.14
N THR A 417 150.85 -31.76 -15.60
CA THR A 417 151.64 -32.88 -16.12
C THR A 417 152.37 -32.50 -17.39
N ASN A 418 151.75 -31.74 -18.29
CA ASN A 418 152.42 -31.23 -19.48
C ASN A 418 153.59 -30.29 -19.10
N ASN A 419 153.37 -29.33 -18.21
CA ASN A 419 154.43 -28.45 -17.70
C ASN A 419 155.54 -29.24 -16.98
N ALA A 420 155.19 -30.29 -16.23
CA ALA A 420 156.15 -31.19 -15.60
C ALA A 420 156.96 -31.99 -16.64
N LEU A 421 156.31 -32.47 -17.69
CA LEU A 421 156.97 -33.13 -18.82
C LEU A 421 157.82 -32.17 -19.64
N GLU A 422 157.40 -30.91 -19.81
CA GLU A 422 158.20 -29.86 -20.45
C GLU A 422 159.44 -29.53 -19.62
N THR A 423 159.30 -29.39 -18.29
CA THR A 423 160.44 -29.17 -17.40
C THR A 423 161.37 -30.37 -17.34
N GLN A 424 160.82 -31.59 -17.30
CA GLN A 424 161.60 -32.83 -17.39
C GLN A 424 162.31 -32.92 -18.75
N ASN A 425 161.63 -32.65 -19.86
CA ASN A 425 162.27 -32.57 -21.18
C ASN A 425 163.41 -31.56 -21.19
N ARG A 426 163.24 -30.41 -20.52
CA ARG A 426 164.28 -29.39 -20.41
C ARG A 426 165.47 -29.89 -19.59
N LEU A 427 165.21 -30.66 -18.53
CA LEU A 427 166.23 -31.27 -17.68
C LEU A 427 166.96 -32.42 -18.42
N ASP A 428 166.22 -33.26 -19.15
CA ASP A 428 166.77 -34.31 -20.00
C ASP A 428 167.62 -33.72 -21.12
N GLN A 429 167.17 -32.60 -21.73
CA GLN A 429 167.99 -31.84 -22.68
C GLN A 429 169.26 -31.28 -22.04
N GLN A 430 169.19 -30.81 -20.78
CA GLN A 430 170.37 -30.38 -20.02
C GLN A 430 171.31 -31.55 -19.71
N GLN A 431 170.79 -32.69 -19.26
CA GLN A 431 171.58 -33.91 -19.04
C GLN A 431 172.22 -34.43 -20.32
N ILE A 432 171.51 -34.36 -21.45
CA ILE A 432 172.08 -34.67 -22.77
C ILE A 432 173.21 -33.71 -23.10
N ALA A 433 173.08 -32.41 -22.79
CA ALA A 433 174.16 -31.44 -22.99
C ALA A 433 175.36 -31.69 -22.05
N GLU A 434 175.10 -32.07 -20.80
CA GLU A 434 176.12 -32.37 -19.79
C GLU A 434 176.87 -33.66 -20.11
N LEU A 435 176.17 -34.72 -20.53
CA LEU A 435 176.77 -35.94 -21.06
C LEU A 435 177.57 -35.67 -22.33
N ARG A 436 177.12 -34.78 -23.21
CA ARG A 436 177.92 -34.34 -24.37
C ARG A 436 179.19 -33.62 -23.91
N SER A 437 179.13 -32.76 -22.89
CA SER A 437 180.30 -32.09 -22.32
C SER A 437 181.27 -33.07 -21.65
N GLN A 438 180.78 -34.09 -20.94
CA GLN A 438 181.60 -35.14 -20.36
C GLN A 438 182.26 -36.02 -21.43
N ILE A 439 181.57 -36.29 -22.54
CA ILE A 439 182.15 -36.95 -23.71
C ILE A 439 183.27 -36.08 -24.30
N GLU A 440 183.09 -34.75 -24.40
CA GLU A 440 184.12 -33.83 -24.88
C GLU A 440 185.32 -33.69 -23.92
N GLU A 441 185.13 -33.79 -22.60
CA GLU A 441 186.22 -33.79 -21.61
C GLU A 441 186.98 -35.12 -21.58
N LEU A 442 186.30 -36.26 -21.72
CA LEU A 442 186.94 -37.57 -21.87
C LEU A 442 187.70 -37.67 -23.19
N GLN A 443 187.21 -37.06 -24.27
CA GLN A 443 187.95 -36.93 -25.53
C GLN A 443 189.17 -36.02 -25.42
N ARG A 444 189.16 -35.00 -24.53
CA ARG A 444 190.33 -34.16 -24.25
C ARG A 444 191.36 -34.82 -23.32
N ALA A 445 190.92 -35.62 -22.35
CA ALA A 445 191.82 -36.36 -21.45
C ALA A 445 192.56 -37.51 -22.16
N LEU A 446 191.94 -38.13 -23.18
CA LEU A 446 192.56 -39.20 -23.97
C LEU A 446 193.67 -38.70 -24.92
N HIS A 447 193.79 -37.39 -25.18
CA HIS A 447 194.86 -36.82 -26.01
C HIS A 447 196.13 -36.39 -25.24
N ALA A 448 196.14 -36.47 -23.90
CA ALA A 448 197.27 -35.98 -23.09
C ALA A 448 198.11 -37.06 -22.40
N GLN A 449 197.79 -38.36 -22.53
CA GLN A 449 198.41 -39.43 -21.72
C GLN A 449 198.88 -40.68 -22.50
N ASP A 450 199.38 -40.52 -23.73
CA ASP A 450 200.04 -41.62 -24.49
C ASP A 450 201.40 -41.21 -25.09
N SER A 451 202.20 -40.44 -24.33
CA SER A 451 203.63 -40.23 -24.62
C SER A 451 204.53 -40.54 -23.41
N LYS A 452 204.72 -41.85 -23.13
CA LYS A 452 205.94 -42.52 -22.60
C LYS A 452 205.58 -43.77 -21.80
N ASN A 453 205.59 -44.93 -22.46
CA ASN A 453 206.23 -46.17 -21.99
C ASN A 453 206.19 -47.21 -23.13
N GLU A 454 207.37 -47.63 -23.58
CA GLU A 454 207.60 -48.80 -24.44
C GLU A 454 207.99 -50.03 -23.60
N ASP A 455 207.60 -51.21 -24.13
CA ASP A 455 208.19 -52.55 -23.98
C ASP A 455 208.02 -53.30 -22.63
N VAL A 456 207.48 -54.53 -22.53
CA VAL A 456 207.71 -55.77 -23.31
C VAL A 456 206.57 -56.82 -23.15
N SER A 457 206.40 -57.68 -24.19
CA SER A 457 205.70 -59.00 -24.29
C SER A 457 204.23 -58.96 -24.74
N GLY A 458 203.81 -59.51 -25.89
CA GLY A 458 204.44 -60.48 -26.79
C GLY A 458 203.94 -61.90 -26.53
N ASN A 459 203.29 -62.49 -27.54
CA ASN A 459 202.89 -63.89 -27.76
C ASN A 459 201.57 -64.41 -27.17
N ILE A 460 200.51 -64.35 -27.98
CA ILE A 460 199.91 -65.48 -28.74
C ILE A 460 199.11 -64.80 -29.86
N SER A 461 199.70 -64.55 -31.03
CA SER A 461 199.91 -65.50 -32.12
C SER A 461 198.60 -66.07 -32.67
N MET A 462 198.31 -65.63 -33.89
CA MET A 462 197.77 -66.42 -35.00
C MET A 462 196.78 -67.53 -34.62
N PHE A 463 195.54 -67.36 -35.06
CA PHE A 463 194.96 -68.28 -36.03
C PHE A 463 193.75 -67.60 -36.69
N ILE A 464 193.87 -67.35 -38.00
CA ILE A 464 192.79 -67.54 -38.98
C ILE A 464 191.66 -66.48 -38.91
N LEU A 465 191.51 -65.56 -39.87
CA LEU A 465 191.65 -65.69 -41.33
C LEU A 465 190.86 -66.88 -41.89
N SER A 466 189.57 -66.93 -41.60
CA SER A 466 188.62 -67.61 -42.48
C SER A 466 187.21 -67.13 -42.25
N MET A 467 186.69 -66.62 -43.34
CA MET A 467 185.30 -66.45 -43.70
C MET A 467 184.65 -65.14 -43.29
N GLU A 468 184.71 -64.14 -44.16
CA GLU A 468 183.95 -64.10 -45.41
C GLU A 468 182.44 -64.09 -45.20
N ILE A 469 181.91 -62.89 -45.43
CA ILE A 469 181.17 -62.58 -46.66
C ILE A 469 179.69 -63.00 -46.69
N ILE A 470 178.96 -62.10 -47.34
CA ILE A 470 177.62 -62.24 -47.95
C ILE A 470 176.46 -62.29 -46.93
N ILE A 471 175.29 -61.67 -47.13
CA ILE A 471 174.46 -61.52 -48.34
C ILE A 471 173.47 -60.36 -48.07
N ILE A 472 173.50 -59.22 -48.77
CA ILE A 472 172.72 -58.86 -49.98
C ILE A 472 171.27 -59.40 -50.01
N SER A 473 170.30 -58.49 -49.92
CA SER A 473 168.90 -58.62 -50.40
C SER A 473 167.99 -59.65 -49.72
N PHE A 474 167.17 -59.15 -48.78
CA PHE A 474 165.81 -58.73 -49.11
C PHE A 474 165.47 -57.42 -48.38
#